data_AF-A0A6L6WRM8-F1
#
_entry.id   AF-A0A6L6WRM8-F1
#
_cell.length_a   1.000
_cell.length_b   1.000
_cell.length_c   1.000
_cell.angle_alpha   90.00
_cell.angle_beta   90.00
_cell.angle_gamma   90.00
#
_symmetry.space_group_name_H-M   'P 1'
#
loop_
_entity.id
_entity.type
_entity.pdbx_description
1 polymer ?
#
loop_
_entity_poly.entity_id
_entity_poly.type
_entity_poly.pdbx_seq_one_letter_code
_entity_poly.pdbx_strand_id
1 'polypeptide(L)'
;MRRTSIAVLTLAVATLAGCGSDDSSDTKPKKPSKTTTVDAAEQRRACIQGWMDVLEARPDDFDPETDEDLEPAGCAGVPDVVREDLYMDALEQVNEEGQDELSDCLDDPGCTSFPVRP
;
A
#
# COMPACT_ATOMS: atom_id res chain seq x y z
N MET A 1 10.07 -39.39 -8.42
CA MET A 1 11.32 -38.71 -8.86
C MET A 1 11.09 -37.22 -8.80
N ARG A 2 11.86 -36.50 -7.98
CA ARG A 2 11.80 -35.05 -7.82
C ARG A 2 12.38 -34.39 -9.08
N ARG A 3 11.72 -33.38 -9.63
CA ARG A 3 12.33 -32.43 -10.58
C ARG A 3 11.94 -31.01 -10.20
N THR A 4 12.82 -30.43 -9.39
CA THR A 4 13.01 -29.00 -9.15
C THR A 4 13.44 -28.30 -10.43
N SER A 5 12.77 -27.22 -10.80
CA SER A 5 13.25 -26.26 -11.80
C SER A 5 13.18 -24.86 -11.20
N ILE A 6 14.33 -24.37 -10.74
CA ILE A 6 14.57 -22.99 -10.37
C ILE A 6 15.08 -22.29 -11.63
N ALA A 7 14.37 -21.28 -12.13
CA ALA A 7 14.86 -20.42 -13.20
C ALA A 7 15.03 -19.01 -12.64
N VAL A 8 16.28 -18.67 -12.33
CA VAL A 8 16.74 -17.31 -12.03
C VAL A 8 16.99 -16.62 -13.38
N LEU A 9 16.31 -15.51 -13.64
CA LEU A 9 16.61 -14.62 -14.76
C LEU A 9 16.93 -13.22 -14.21
N THR A 10 18.21 -13.05 -13.89
CA THR A 10 18.88 -11.75 -13.77
C THR A 10 18.90 -11.08 -15.13
N LEU A 11 18.23 -9.94 -15.29
CA LEU A 11 18.42 -9.04 -16.43
C LEU A 11 19.03 -7.73 -15.93
N ALA A 12 20.32 -7.58 -16.19
CA ALA A 12 21.07 -6.37 -15.91
C ALA A 12 21.23 -5.53 -17.19
N VAL A 13 21.18 -4.22 -16.99
CA VAL A 13 21.78 -3.14 -17.81
C VAL A 13 21.04 -2.71 -19.08
N ALA A 14 20.44 -1.52 -19.01
CA ALA A 14 20.41 -0.58 -20.11
C ALA A 14 20.97 0.77 -19.63
N THR A 15 22.23 1.01 -19.96
CA THR A 15 22.87 2.33 -19.93
C THR A 15 22.26 3.22 -20.99
N LEU A 16 21.80 4.42 -20.64
CA LEU A 16 21.72 5.55 -21.57
C LEU A 16 22.25 6.80 -20.87
N ALA A 17 23.48 7.11 -21.22
CA ALA A 17 24.12 8.38 -20.98
C ALA A 17 23.28 9.50 -21.61
N GLY A 18 22.71 10.37 -20.78
CA GLY A 18 22.24 11.70 -21.16
C GLY A 18 23.27 12.72 -20.70
N CYS A 19 24.37 12.82 -21.44
CA CYS A 19 25.33 13.92 -21.33
C CYS A 19 24.70 15.14 -22.03
N GLY A 20 24.27 16.12 -21.25
CA GLY A 20 23.84 17.44 -21.73
C GLY A 20 24.84 18.48 -21.24
N SER A 21 25.46 19.18 -22.19
CA SER A 21 26.55 20.14 -22.03
C SER A 21 26.23 21.36 -21.15
N ASP A 22 27.28 21.82 -20.45
CA ASP A 22 27.60 23.16 -19.91
C ASP A 22 26.51 24.27 -19.89
N ASP A 23 26.22 24.79 -18.70
CA ASP A 23 26.57 26.17 -18.34
C ASP A 23 26.62 26.35 -16.80
N SER A 24 27.52 27.22 -16.35
CA SER A 24 27.90 27.48 -14.96
C SER A 24 26.74 27.84 -14.03
N SER A 25 26.71 27.29 -12.81
CA SER A 25 26.40 28.06 -11.59
C SER A 25 26.71 27.27 -10.32
N ASP A 26 27.52 27.92 -9.48
CA ASP A 26 27.89 27.57 -8.12
C ASP A 26 26.67 27.16 -7.28
N THR A 27 26.58 25.89 -6.86
CA THR A 27 25.74 25.51 -5.71
C THR A 27 26.31 24.28 -5.02
N LYS A 28 26.93 24.53 -3.86
CA LYS A 28 27.27 23.62 -2.76
C LYS A 28 26.58 22.24 -2.83
N PRO A 29 27.29 21.10 -2.69
CA PRO A 29 26.67 19.79 -2.74
C PRO A 29 25.69 19.64 -1.57
N LYS A 30 24.39 19.68 -1.86
CA LYS A 30 23.36 19.20 -0.94
C LYS A 30 23.65 17.71 -0.74
N LYS A 31 23.92 17.32 0.51
CA LYS A 31 23.97 15.91 0.93
C LYS A 31 22.75 15.22 0.32
N PRO A 32 22.90 14.15 -0.47
CA PRO A 32 21.75 13.36 -0.85
C PRO A 32 21.14 12.84 0.45
N SER A 33 19.91 13.27 0.74
CA SER A 33 19.11 12.65 1.79
C SER A 33 18.94 11.21 1.37
N LYS A 34 19.62 10.30 2.06
CA LYS A 34 19.44 8.86 1.87
C LYS A 34 18.11 8.46 2.50
N THR A 35 17.01 9.05 2.07
CA THR A 35 15.72 8.39 2.25
C THR A 35 15.76 7.25 1.25
N THR A 36 16.09 6.05 1.72
CA THR A 36 16.16 4.92 0.82
C THR A 36 14.74 4.67 0.33
N THR A 37 14.55 4.44 -0.96
CA THR A 37 13.21 4.16 -1.53
C THR A 37 12.50 3.02 -0.82
N VAL A 38 13.27 2.13 -0.16
CA VAL A 38 12.79 1.07 0.71
C VAL A 38 12.02 1.62 1.92
N ASP A 39 12.54 2.64 2.61
CA ASP A 39 11.86 3.27 3.76
C ASP A 39 10.50 3.89 3.34
N ALA A 40 10.46 4.47 2.14
CA ALA A 40 9.22 5.05 1.59
C ALA A 40 8.19 3.98 1.22
N ALA A 41 8.62 2.82 0.71
CA ALA A 41 7.73 1.72 0.40
C ALA A 41 7.20 1.03 1.66
N GLU A 42 8.05 0.87 2.68
CA GLU A 42 7.65 0.32 3.99
C GLU A 42 6.66 1.25 4.70
N GLN A 43 6.90 2.57 4.68
CA GLN A 43 5.96 3.55 5.22
C GLN A 43 4.61 3.55 4.50
N ARG A 44 4.60 3.42 3.16
CA ARG A 44 3.34 3.30 2.39
C ARG A 44 2.55 2.06 2.81
N ARG A 45 3.21 0.91 2.93
CA ARG A 45 2.56 -0.33 3.39
C ARG A 45 2.02 -0.20 4.81
N ALA A 46 2.77 0.42 5.71
CA ALA A 46 2.33 0.65 7.08
C ALA A 46 1.12 1.60 7.14
N CYS A 47 1.07 2.61 6.27
CA CYS A 47 -0.08 3.50 6.15
C CYS A 47 -1.31 2.78 5.61
N ILE A 48 -1.17 1.98 4.54
CA ILE A 48 -2.26 1.16 3.98
C ILE A 48 -2.80 0.19 5.04
N GLN A 49 -1.93 -0.58 5.68
CA GLN A 49 -2.35 -1.52 6.73
C GLN A 49 -3.06 -0.80 7.88
N GLY A 50 -2.54 0.35 8.30
CA GLY A 50 -3.18 1.14 9.34
C GLY A 50 -4.58 1.63 8.93
N TRP A 51 -4.78 1.98 7.65
CA TRP A 51 -6.11 2.34 7.16
C TRP A 51 -7.03 1.12 7.11
N MET A 52 -6.55 -0.04 6.66
CA MET A 52 -7.33 -1.28 6.69
C MET A 52 -7.81 -1.60 8.12
N ASP A 53 -6.91 -1.54 9.10
CA ASP A 53 -7.25 -1.78 10.51
C ASP A 53 -8.33 -0.79 11.03
N VAL A 54 -8.29 0.47 10.57
CA VAL A 54 -9.29 1.49 10.94
C VAL A 54 -10.64 1.20 10.27
N LEU A 55 -10.63 0.86 8.98
CA LEU A 55 -11.83 0.53 8.20
C LEU A 55 -12.54 -0.70 8.76
N GLU A 56 -11.79 -1.76 9.08
CA GLU A 56 -12.31 -3.00 9.69
C GLU A 56 -12.85 -2.80 11.11
N ALA A 57 -12.36 -1.77 11.81
CA ALA A 57 -12.78 -1.44 13.16
C ALA A 57 -13.99 -0.50 13.21
N ARG A 58 -14.54 -0.08 12.06
CA ARG A 58 -15.74 0.74 12.02
C ARG A 58 -16.91 0.00 12.69
N PRO A 59 -17.76 0.73 13.43
CA PRO A 59 -18.99 0.14 13.93
C PRO A 59 -20.03 0.00 12.79
N ASP A 60 -20.98 -0.93 12.95
CA ASP A 60 -22.06 -1.16 11.96
C ASP A 60 -22.93 0.08 11.69
N ASP A 61 -22.93 1.06 12.61
CA ASP A 61 -23.67 2.33 12.49
C ASP A 61 -22.82 3.51 12.01
N PHE A 62 -21.60 3.25 11.51
CA PHE A 62 -20.73 4.27 10.94
C PHE A 62 -21.38 4.97 9.73
N ASP A 63 -21.45 6.30 9.77
CA ASP A 63 -21.93 7.14 8.68
C ASP A 63 -20.79 8.01 8.14
N PRO A 64 -20.30 7.79 6.91
CA PRO A 64 -19.20 8.57 6.34
C PRO A 64 -19.53 10.06 6.12
N GLU A 65 -20.80 10.48 6.25
CA GLU A 65 -21.18 11.91 6.22
C GLU A 65 -21.03 12.61 7.58
N THR A 66 -21.03 11.87 8.69
CA THR A 66 -20.99 12.44 10.05
C THR A 66 -19.87 11.93 10.94
N ASP A 67 -19.32 10.76 10.63
CA ASP A 67 -18.21 10.14 11.33
C ASP A 67 -16.91 10.32 10.54
N GLU A 68 -15.79 10.34 11.27
CA GLU A 68 -14.46 10.52 10.70
C GLU A 68 -13.57 9.34 11.11
N ASP A 69 -12.85 8.78 10.15
CA ASP A 69 -11.80 7.83 10.46
C ASP A 69 -10.58 8.53 11.04
N LEU A 70 -10.02 7.94 12.10
CA LEU A 70 -8.79 8.45 12.70
C LEU A 70 -7.59 8.10 11.80
N GLU A 71 -6.76 9.10 11.51
CA GLU A 71 -5.55 8.88 10.72
C GLU A 71 -4.61 7.88 11.42
N PRO A 72 -4.21 6.79 10.73
CA PRO A 72 -3.32 5.79 11.31
C PRO A 72 -1.91 6.34 11.54
N ALA A 73 -1.28 5.90 12.63
CA ALA A 73 0.10 6.28 12.94
C ALA A 73 1.11 5.89 11.84
N GLY A 74 0.82 4.84 11.07
CA GLY A 74 1.62 4.40 9.92
C GLY A 74 1.68 5.42 8.77
N CYS A 75 0.72 6.35 8.73
CA CYS A 75 0.67 7.44 7.75
C CYS A 75 1.48 8.68 8.19
N ALA A 76 2.06 8.68 9.40
CA ALA A 76 2.84 9.80 9.89
C ALA A 76 4.03 10.09 8.95
N GLY A 77 4.04 11.30 8.36
CA GLY A 77 5.08 11.74 7.43
C GLY A 77 4.86 11.34 5.97
N VAL A 78 3.75 10.68 5.65
CA VAL A 78 3.28 10.53 4.26
C VAL A 78 2.80 11.90 3.75
N PRO A 79 3.20 12.35 2.54
CA PRO A 79 2.69 13.59 1.97
C PRO A 79 1.18 13.55 1.77
N ASP A 80 0.48 14.63 2.12
CA ASP A 80 -0.97 14.76 1.98
C ASP A 80 -1.48 14.39 0.58
N VAL A 81 -0.74 14.77 -0.46
CA VAL A 81 -1.07 14.54 -1.87
C VAL A 81 -1.14 13.07 -2.30
N VAL A 82 -0.56 12.15 -1.52
CA VAL A 82 -0.67 10.70 -1.77
C VAL A 82 -1.40 9.97 -0.65
N ARG A 83 -1.77 10.66 0.43
CA ARG A 83 -2.43 10.03 1.58
C ARG A 83 -3.84 9.57 1.26
N GLU A 84 -4.57 10.36 0.46
CA GLU A 84 -5.89 9.99 -0.05
C GLU A 84 -5.81 8.74 -0.94
N ASP A 85 -4.81 8.66 -1.83
CA ASP A 85 -4.59 7.45 -2.65
C ASP A 85 -4.37 6.21 -1.78
N LEU A 86 -3.55 6.31 -0.71
CA LEU A 86 -3.31 5.17 0.19
C LEU A 86 -4.56 4.78 1.01
N TYR A 87 -5.42 5.74 1.35
CA TYR A 87 -6.72 5.46 1.96
C TYR A 87 -7.63 4.71 0.98
N MET A 88 -7.69 5.15 -0.28
CA MET A 88 -8.47 4.48 -1.33
C MET A 88 -7.93 3.06 -1.61
N ASP A 89 -6.62 2.87 -1.66
CA ASP A 89 -5.98 1.56 -1.80
C ASP A 89 -6.35 0.62 -0.64
N ALA A 90 -6.43 1.14 0.58
CA ALA A 90 -6.86 0.36 1.75
C ALA A 90 -8.35 -0.02 1.68
N LEU A 91 -9.21 0.92 1.26
CA LEU A 91 -10.63 0.67 1.08
C LEU A 91 -10.89 -0.42 0.03
N GLU A 92 -10.16 -0.39 -1.09
CA GLU A 92 -10.24 -1.43 -2.12
C GLU A 92 -9.86 -2.79 -1.56
N GLN A 93 -8.77 -2.88 -0.80
CA GLN A 93 -8.31 -4.14 -0.19
C GLN A 93 -9.31 -4.71 0.82
N VAL A 94 -9.86 -3.89 1.73
CA VAL A 94 -10.87 -4.37 2.69
C VAL A 94 -12.12 -4.88 1.96
N ASN A 95 -12.52 -4.23 0.87
CA ASN A 95 -13.66 -4.67 0.06
C ASN A 95 -13.37 -5.94 -0.75
N GLU A 96 -12.14 -6.11 -1.26
CA GLU A 96 -11.72 -7.35 -1.92
C GLU A 96 -11.70 -8.52 -0.92
N GLU A 97 -11.08 -8.32 0.26
CA GLU A 97 -11.06 -9.33 1.32
C GLU A 97 -12.47 -9.72 1.80
N GLY A 98 -13.37 -8.75 1.96
CA GLY A 98 -14.76 -9.02 2.32
C GLY A 98 -15.51 -9.82 1.25
N GLN A 99 -15.23 -9.58 -0.04
CA GLN A 99 -15.80 -10.36 -1.14
C GLN A 99 -15.24 -11.79 -1.17
N ASP A 100 -13.94 -11.94 -0.92
CA ASP A 100 -13.29 -13.25 -0.85
C ASP A 100 -13.85 -14.08 0.32
N GLU A 101 -13.99 -13.49 1.52
CA GLU A 101 -14.60 -14.13 2.68
C GLU A 101 -16.05 -14.54 2.43
N LEU A 102 -16.81 -13.70 1.73
CA LEU A 102 -18.18 -14.03 1.32
C LEU A 102 -18.20 -15.20 0.34
N SER A 103 -17.31 -15.19 -0.66
CA SER A 103 -17.19 -16.27 -1.64
C SER A 103 -16.83 -17.59 -0.96
N ASP A 104 -15.86 -17.58 -0.06
CA ASP A 104 -15.45 -18.76 0.71
C ASP A 104 -16.59 -19.30 1.57
N CYS A 105 -17.37 -18.43 2.21
CA CYS A 105 -18.58 -18.82 2.94
C CYS A 105 -19.65 -19.46 2.03
N LEU A 106 -19.84 -18.95 0.80
CA LEU A 106 -20.80 -19.52 -0.14
C LEU A 106 -20.40 -20.92 -0.63
N ASP A 107 -19.10 -21.17 -0.75
CA ASP A 107 -18.56 -22.47 -1.18
C ASP A 107 -18.46 -23.50 -0.02
N ASP A 108 -18.48 -23.07 1.24
CA ASP A 108 -18.49 -23.94 2.40
C ASP A 108 -19.92 -24.35 2.82
N PRO A 109 -20.33 -25.64 2.69
CA PRO A 109 -21.63 -26.10 3.15
C PRO A 109 -21.83 -26.02 4.68
N GLY A 110 -20.75 -25.77 5.43
CA GLY A 110 -20.76 -25.48 6.86
C GLY A 110 -20.97 -24.00 7.21
N CYS A 111 -20.95 -23.09 6.25
CA CYS A 111 -21.19 -21.68 6.54
C CYS A 111 -22.67 -21.45 6.90
N THR A 112 -22.90 -20.88 8.08
CA THR A 112 -24.26 -20.64 8.60
C THR A 112 -24.58 -19.17 8.80
N SER A 113 -23.61 -18.28 8.55
CA SER A 113 -23.74 -16.83 8.67
C SER A 113 -22.80 -16.13 7.70
N PHE A 114 -23.28 -15.11 7.00
CA PHE A 114 -22.45 -14.31 6.12
C PHE A 114 -21.49 -13.42 6.92
N PRO A 115 -20.19 -13.41 6.59
CA PRO A 115 -19.29 -12.38 7.09
C PRO A 115 -19.71 -11.05 6.45
N VAL A 116 -20.19 -10.13 7.27
CA VAL A 116 -20.42 -8.74 6.87
C VAL A 116 -19.33 -7.94 7.55
N ARG A 117 -18.43 -7.35 6.76
CA ARG A 117 -17.48 -6.36 7.25
C ARG A 117 -18.19 -4.98 7.33
N PRO A 118 -17.86 -4.16 8.35
CA PRO A 118 -18.47 -2.86 8.56
C PRO A 118 -18.15 -1.84 7.44
#